data_AF-A0A2H0TPD5-F1
#
_entry.id   AF-A0A2H0TPD5-F1
#
_cell.length_a   1.000
_cell.length_b   1.000
_cell.length_c   1.000
_cell.angle_alpha   90.00
_cell.angle_beta   90.00
_cell.angle_gamma   90.00
#
_symmetry.space_group_name_H-M   'P 1'
#
loop_
_entity.id
_entity.type
_entity.pdbx_description
1 polymer ?
#
loop_
_entity_poly.entity_id
_entity_poly.type
_entity_poly.pdbx_seq_one_letter_code
_entity_poly.pdbx_strand_id
1 'polypeptide(L)' 'GLTVNTVGNTNERPYLTGGMYLLTDGLDNDKVTAIQEELHISQRNTPPSGESASTSTDILIILGEDFIEPN' A
#
# COMPACT_ATOMS: atom_id res chain seq x y z
N GLY A 1 -13.64 4.68 -9.84
CA GLY A 1 -13.47 4.81 -8.39
C GLY A 1 -12.53 3.74 -7.89
N LEU A 2 -11.86 4.00 -6.76
CA LEU A 2 -11.11 3.00 -6.00
C LEU A 2 -12.03 2.37 -4.96
N THR A 3 -11.84 1.09 -4.66
CA THR A 3 -12.59 0.40 -3.60
C THR A 3 -11.61 -0.07 -2.54
N VAL A 4 -11.82 0.35 -1.30
CA VAL A 4 -11.02 -0.10 -0.16
C VAL A 4 -11.68 -1.35 0.42
N ASN A 5 -11.07 -2.51 0.17
CA ASN A 5 -11.62 -3.80 0.60
C ASN A 5 -11.34 -4.08 2.09
N THR A 6 -10.19 -3.67 2.62
CA THR A 6 -9.77 -3.97 3.99
C THR A 6 -8.88 -2.87 4.53
N VAL A 7 -9.10 -2.49 5.78
CA VAL A 7 -8.24 -1.61 6.57
C VAL A 7 -7.98 -2.30 7.90
N GLY A 8 -6.72 -2.36 8.32
CA GLY A 8 -6.34 -3.06 9.54
C GLY A 8 -4.90 -2.76 9.94
N ASN A 9 -4.51 -3.30 11.08
CA ASN A 9 -3.13 -3.24 11.53
C ASN A 9 -2.32 -4.34 10.84
N THR A 10 -1.04 -4.04 10.64
CA THR A 10 -0.03 -5.03 10.29
C THR A 10 0.14 -6.07 11.40
N ASN A 11 0.61 -7.25 11.04
CA ASN A 11 0.91 -8.35 11.96
C ASN A 11 2.11 -8.02 12.85
N GLU A 12 3.08 -7.27 12.33
CA GLU A 12 4.23 -6.77 13.08
C GLU A 12 4.21 -5.24 13.18
N ARG A 13 4.65 -4.71 14.33
CA ARG A 13 4.79 -3.28 14.57
C ARG A 13 6.11 -2.95 15.28
N PRO A 14 6.76 -1.82 14.96
CA PRO A 14 6.47 -0.90 13.86
C PRO A 14 7.27 -1.20 12.59
N TYR A 15 6.69 -0.96 11.41
CA TYR A 15 7.47 -0.84 10.17
C TYR A 15 8.08 0.56 10.10
N LEU A 16 9.41 0.64 10.05
CA LEU A 16 10.12 1.91 9.93
C LEU A 16 9.78 2.66 8.64
N THR A 17 9.50 1.93 7.56
CA THR A 17 9.14 2.53 6.28
C THR A 17 7.94 1.87 5.63
N GLY A 18 6.99 2.68 5.20
CA GLY A 18 5.80 2.27 4.47
C GLY A 18 6.08 2.00 2.98
N GLY A 19 5.05 1.58 2.27
CA GLY A 19 5.12 1.38 0.84
C GLY A 19 3.81 0.90 0.22
N MET A 20 3.72 1.12 -1.09
CA MET A 20 2.65 0.59 -1.94
C MET A 20 3.17 -0.60 -2.74
N TYR A 21 2.45 -1.71 -2.71
CA TYR A 21 2.82 -2.95 -3.38
C TYR A 21 1.71 -3.34 -4.36
N LEU A 22 2.05 -3.44 -5.64
CA LEU A 22 1.12 -3.89 -6.67
C LEU A 22 1.15 -5.42 -6.72
N LEU A 23 0.01 -6.04 -6.45
CA LEU A 23 -0.13 -7.50 -6.38
C LEU A 23 -0.73 -8.09 -7.66
N THR A 24 -1.36 -7.24 -8.48
CA THR A 24 -1.93 -7.58 -9.78
C THR A 24 -1.19 -6.81 -10.88
N ASP A 25 -0.92 -7.47 -12.01
CA ASP A 25 -0.36 -6.83 -13.20
C ASP A 25 -1.42 -6.06 -13.99
N GLY A 26 -1.01 -5.03 -14.74
CA GLY A 26 -1.90 -4.30 -15.65
C GLY A 26 -2.88 -3.35 -14.95
N LEU A 27 -2.54 -2.90 -13.75
CA LEU A 27 -3.30 -1.86 -13.06
C LEU A 27 -3.25 -0.53 -13.82
N ASP A 28 -4.31 0.24 -13.64
CA ASP A 28 -4.45 1.57 -14.21
C ASP A 28 -3.41 2.52 -13.60
N ASN A 29 -2.41 2.91 -14.40
CA ASN A 29 -1.30 3.76 -13.97
C ASN A 29 -1.76 5.11 -13.39
N ASP A 30 -2.86 5.66 -13.89
CA ASP A 30 -3.36 6.96 -13.41
C ASP A 30 -3.86 6.82 -11.96
N LYS A 31 -4.49 5.69 -11.64
CA LYS A 31 -4.93 5.40 -10.26
C LYS A 31 -3.77 5.11 -9.33
N VAL A 32 -2.77 4.36 -9.80
CA VAL A 32 -1.55 4.07 -9.03
C VAL A 32 -0.83 5.38 -8.71
N THR A 33 -0.66 6.25 -9.71
CA THR A 33 -0.02 7.58 -9.55
C THR A 33 -0.80 8.45 -8.56
N ALA A 34 -2.13 8.52 -8.69
CA ALA A 34 -2.96 9.29 -7.77
C ALA A 34 -2.83 8.82 -6.31
N ILE A 35 -2.73 7.51 -6.05
CA ILE A 35 -2.51 6.97 -4.70
C ILE A 35 -1.13 7.38 -4.17
N GLN A 36 -0.09 7.31 -5.00
CA GLN A 36 1.27 7.69 -4.61
C GLN A 36 1.38 9.16 -4.27
N GLU A 37 0.75 10.03 -5.07
CA GLU A 37 0.71 11.46 -4.84
C GLU A 37 -0.07 11.79 -3.57
N GLU A 38 -1.26 11.22 -3.41
CA GLU A 38 -2.11 11.49 -2.25
C GLU A 38 -1.45 11.05 -0.95
N LEU A 39 -0.86 9.85 -0.90
CA LEU A 39 -0.30 9.29 0.33
C LEU A 39 1.18 9.60 0.52
N HIS A 40 1.83 10.24 -0.46
CA HIS A 40 3.27 10.48 -0.50
C HIS A 40 4.11 9.22 -0.24
N ILE A 41 3.66 8.05 -0.71
CA ILE A 41 4.34 6.75 -0.53
C ILE A 41 5.00 6.26 -1.81
N SER A 42 6.15 5.58 -1.66
CA SER A 42 6.85 4.96 -2.79
C SER A 42 6.28 3.58 -3.13
N GLN A 43 6.25 3.25 -4.42
CA GLN A 43 5.98 1.89 -4.88
C GLN A 43 7.18 0.97 -4.59
N ARG A 44 6.90 -0.24 -4.11
CA ARG A 44 7.89 -1.28 -3.78
C ARG A 44 7.46 -2.61 -4.41
N ASN A 45 8.45 -3.46 -4.68
CA ASN A 45 8.24 -4.70 -5.44
C ASN A 45 7.73 -5.87 -4.59
N THR A 46 8.14 -5.94 -3.32
CA THR A 46 7.85 -7.12 -2.48
C THR A 46 7.37 -6.70 -1.10
N PRO A 47 6.16 -7.09 -0.68
CA PRO A 47 5.68 -6.87 0.68
C PRO A 47 6.60 -7.52 1.73
N PRO A 48 6.65 -6.98 2.97
CA PRO A 48 7.37 -7.60 4.08
C PRO A 48 6.90 -9.04 4.35
N SER A 49 7.84 -9.92 4.69
CA SER A 49 7.56 -11.31 5.03
C SER A 49 6.72 -11.38 6.32
N GLY A 50 5.43 -11.68 6.20
CA GLY A 50 4.49 -11.72 7.32
C GLY A 50 3.21 -10.95 7.07
N GLU A 51 3.23 -10.01 6.12
CA GLU A 51 2.02 -9.33 5.66
C GLU A 51 1.41 -10.10 4.50
N SER A 52 0.12 -10.39 4.61
CA SER A 52 -0.63 -11.09 3.57
C SER A 52 -1.86 -10.28 3.19
N ALA A 53 -2.05 -10.07 1.89
CA ALA A 53 -3.30 -9.54 1.36
C ALA A 53 -4.21 -10.68 0.88
N SER A 54 -5.51 -10.42 0.79
CA SER A 54 -6.43 -11.31 0.08
C SER A 54 -5.98 -11.49 -1.37
N THR A 55 -6.25 -12.65 -1.98
CA THR A 55 -5.96 -12.91 -3.40
C THR A 55 -6.73 -11.98 -4.35
N SER A 56 -7.80 -11.33 -3.85
CA SER A 56 -8.58 -10.34 -4.60
C SER A 56 -8.07 -8.92 -4.44
N THR A 57 -6.97 -8.71 -3.71
CA THR A 57 -6.40 -7.38 -3.49
C THR A 57 -5.42 -7.05 -4.60
N ASP A 58 -5.69 -5.93 -5.29
CA ASP A 58 -4.82 -5.43 -6.36
C ASP A 58 -3.61 -4.65 -5.82
N ILE A 59 -3.81 -3.88 -4.76
CA ILE A 59 -2.81 -3.00 -4.17
C ILE A 59 -2.80 -3.19 -2.65
N LEU A 60 -1.65 -3.50 -2.08
CA LEU A 60 -1.41 -3.47 -0.64
C LEU A 60 -0.68 -2.18 -0.28
N ILE A 61 -1.17 -1.49 0.75
CA ILE A 61 -0.53 -0.28 1.29
C ILE A 61 -0.17 -0.55 2.73
N ILE A 62 1.10 -0.33 3.07
CA ILE A 62 1.59 -0.35 4.45
C ILE A 62 2.02 1.06 4.81
N LEU A 63 1.47 1.60 5.90
CA LEU A 63 1.87 2.87 6.47
C LEU A 63 2.93 2.60 7.53
N GLY A 64 4.13 3.14 7.33
CA GLY A 64 5.23 3.05 8.30
C GLY A 64 5.27 4.25 9.23
N GLU A 65 6.28 4.29 10.10
CA GLU A 65 6.55 5.46 10.97
C GLU A 65 6.94 6.71 10.17
N ASP A 66 7.42 6.53 8.94
CA ASP A 66 7.74 7.58 7.98
C ASP A 66 6.51 8.17 7.28
N PHE A 67 5.31 7.61 7.49
CA PHE A 67 4.08 8.15 6.93
C PHE A 67 3.72 9.48 7.61
N ILE A 68 3.55 10.51 6.79
CA ILE A 68 3.10 11.84 7.21
C ILE A 68 1.71 12.03 6.62
N GLU A 69 0.71 12.23 7.49
CA GLU A 69 -0.65 12.49 7.07
C GLU A 69 -0.69 13.74 6.16
N PRO A 70 -1.28 13.64 4.95
CA PRO A 70 -1.48 14.80 4.09
C PRO A 70 -2.42 15.80 4.77
N ASN A 71 -2.06 17.09 4.77
CA ASN A 71 -2.89 18.18 5.30
C ASN A 71 -3.97 18.63 4.31
#